data_AF-A0A524NN43-F1
#
_entry.id   AF-A0A524NN43-F1
#
_cell.length_a   1.000
_cell.length_b   1.000
_cell.length_c   1.000
_cell.angle_alpha   90.00
_cell.angle_beta   90.00
_cell.angle_gamma   90.00
#
_symmetry.space_group_name_H-M   'P 1'
#
loop_
_entity.id
_entity.type
_entity.pdbx_description
1 polymer ?
#
loop_
_entity_poly.entity_id
_entity_poly.type
_entity_poly.pdbx_seq_one_letter_code
_entity_poly.pdbx_strand_id
1 'polypeptide(L)'
;MAEKGRKNRVKVRDANERDIPELVDLNRAAYPVLATENVVWSEAHLRSHQRVFPQGQLVAEVDGRIVGAAASLVVDLGPDPLRHHTWAGITDSGYFTNHDPLGDTLYGADVYVHPDARGLGVGAALYDGRRRLCRRLNKRRILAGGRLWNYDEYAHELSPEEYAHRVTKGEIRDLVLSFQLREGFVLRSVMPHYLSDPTSKNNASLVEWVNPDYHPAKGGARKVRLACVQYQMRKIASFEDFAQQVDYFVDTAAGYSADFVLLPELFSVQLLSQTEALSPQEGMRRLASYTIKFVRLMREMAMKNATTIIAGSHPVKKGKVLQNVSFVCLPSGEVVEQPKLHITPNEAKSWGFKGGDSLQVVDTPTAKIGVLICYDVEFPEAVRYLADQGAEIIFVPYCTDNRQAYMRVRYCAQARAIENQVYVAIAGNVGNLPAVENMDIQYGQAAVFTPSDFEFARDGIAAEADSNEEMLLICDLDIDDLYEARSDGSVTPRLDRRNDLFHFVSHLPEDRKRRELPDSGPLGDQPQLAAAELPAEDS
;
A
#
# COMPACT_ATOMS: atom_id res chain seq x y z
N MET A 1 12.93 -18.49 -56.26
CA MET A 1 13.82 -18.41 -55.08
C MET A 1 13.63 -17.06 -54.42
N ALA A 2 12.78 -16.96 -53.40
CA ALA A 2 12.75 -15.83 -52.46
C ALA A 2 11.77 -16.15 -51.32
N GLU A 3 12.24 -16.87 -50.30
CA GLU A 3 11.66 -16.84 -48.94
C GLU A 3 12.70 -17.45 -47.98
N LYS A 4 13.68 -16.63 -47.60
CA LYS A 4 14.62 -16.95 -46.52
C LYS A 4 14.40 -15.94 -45.40
N GLY A 5 13.87 -16.43 -44.28
CA GLY A 5 14.21 -15.94 -42.94
C GLY A 5 13.40 -14.77 -42.39
N ARG A 6 12.09 -14.93 -42.19
CA ARG A 6 11.40 -14.14 -41.16
C ARG A 6 11.70 -14.82 -39.82
N LYS A 7 12.72 -14.33 -39.08
CA LYS A 7 12.97 -14.79 -37.70
C LYS A 7 11.69 -14.53 -36.89
N ASN A 8 11.03 -15.59 -36.40
CA ASN A 8 9.89 -15.49 -35.49
C ASN A 8 10.34 -14.71 -34.24
N ARG A 9 10.00 -13.42 -34.19
CA ARG A 9 10.46 -12.51 -33.14
C ARG A 9 9.51 -12.65 -31.96
N VAL A 10 9.95 -13.37 -30.92
CA VAL A 10 9.21 -13.44 -29.65
C VAL A 10 9.00 -12.02 -29.11
N LYS A 11 7.75 -11.66 -28.83
CA LYS A 11 7.39 -10.37 -28.24
C LYS A 11 6.93 -10.61 -26.80
N VAL A 12 7.49 -9.86 -25.85
CA VAL A 12 7.06 -9.92 -24.44
C VAL A 12 6.27 -8.65 -24.10
N ARG A 13 5.15 -8.82 -23.40
CA ARG A 13 4.32 -7.72 -22.88
C ARG A 13 3.72 -8.12 -21.53
N ASP A 14 3.15 -7.13 -20.84
CA ASP A 14 2.34 -7.37 -19.65
C ASP A 14 1.08 -8.17 -20.02
N ALA A 15 0.71 -9.12 -19.17
CA ALA A 15 -0.54 -9.86 -19.24
C ALA A 15 -1.70 -8.93 -18.88
N ASN A 16 -2.86 -9.12 -19.48
CA ASN A 16 -4.10 -8.43 -19.13
C ASN A 16 -5.21 -9.45 -18.83
N GLU A 17 -6.32 -8.99 -18.24
CA GLU A 17 -7.43 -9.88 -17.85
C GLU A 17 -8.02 -10.72 -18.99
N ARG A 18 -7.93 -10.25 -20.24
CA ARG A 18 -8.47 -10.99 -21.40
C ARG A 18 -7.60 -12.19 -21.77
N ASP A 19 -6.33 -12.20 -21.34
CA ASP A 19 -5.40 -13.31 -21.60
C ASP A 19 -5.65 -14.50 -20.65
N ILE A 20 -6.40 -14.33 -19.55
CA ILE A 20 -6.53 -15.32 -18.48
C ILE A 20 -7.00 -16.71 -18.97
N PRO A 21 -8.02 -16.84 -19.83
CA PRO A 21 -8.41 -18.15 -20.34
C PRO A 21 -7.28 -18.87 -21.08
N GLU A 22 -6.56 -18.15 -21.96
CA GLU A 22 -5.43 -18.70 -22.73
C GLU A 22 -4.25 -19.06 -21.81
N LEU A 23 -4.04 -18.32 -20.72
CA LEU A 23 -3.01 -18.60 -19.73
C LEU A 23 -3.28 -19.86 -18.90
N VAL A 24 -4.54 -20.11 -18.53
CA VAL A 24 -4.93 -21.37 -17.86
C VAL A 24 -4.63 -22.56 -18.77
N ASP A 25 -5.04 -22.48 -20.04
CA ASP A 25 -4.81 -23.55 -21.02
C ASP A 25 -3.31 -23.77 -21.28
N LEU A 26 -2.55 -22.68 -21.42
CA LEU A 26 -1.11 -22.71 -21.61
C LEU A 26 -0.39 -23.36 -20.41
N ASN A 27 -0.78 -23.03 -19.17
CA ASN A 27 -0.15 -23.60 -17.98
C ASN A 27 -0.42 -25.11 -17.87
N ARG A 28 -1.65 -25.55 -18.16
CA ARG A 28 -2.00 -26.98 -18.24
C ARG A 28 -1.19 -27.70 -19.32
N ALA A 29 -1.03 -27.11 -20.50
CA ALA A 29 -0.24 -27.70 -21.58
C ALA A 29 1.26 -27.77 -21.24
N ALA A 30 1.79 -26.80 -20.49
CA ALA A 30 3.19 -26.77 -20.09
C ALA A 30 3.52 -27.79 -18.98
N TYR A 31 2.56 -28.09 -18.11
CA TYR A 31 2.72 -28.99 -16.96
C TYR A 31 1.67 -30.12 -16.92
N PRO A 32 1.69 -31.06 -17.86
CA PRO A 32 0.66 -32.10 -17.97
C PRO A 32 0.55 -32.99 -16.73
N VAL A 33 1.67 -33.31 -16.04
CA VAL A 33 1.66 -34.12 -14.81
C VAL A 33 1.04 -33.33 -13.65
N LEU A 34 1.47 -32.09 -13.41
CA LEU A 34 0.89 -31.24 -12.35
C LEU A 34 -0.59 -30.90 -12.61
N ALA A 35 -1.00 -30.83 -13.88
CA ALA A 35 -2.40 -30.64 -14.25
C ALA A 35 -3.28 -31.82 -13.82
N THR A 36 -2.76 -33.04 -13.77
CA THR A 36 -3.51 -34.21 -13.26
C THR A 36 -3.71 -34.18 -11.75
N GLU A 37 -2.83 -33.48 -11.02
CA GLU A 37 -2.92 -33.26 -9.57
C GLU A 37 -3.56 -31.90 -9.21
N ASN A 38 -4.07 -31.17 -10.22
CA ASN A 38 -4.66 -29.83 -10.11
C ASN A 38 -3.72 -28.76 -9.50
N VAL A 39 -2.41 -28.93 -9.66
CA VAL A 39 -1.34 -28.01 -9.19
C VAL A 39 -0.94 -27.05 -10.33
N VAL A 40 -1.94 -26.43 -10.95
CA VAL A 40 -1.80 -25.50 -12.09
C VAL A 40 -2.59 -24.22 -11.82
N TRP A 41 -2.28 -23.15 -12.56
CA TRP A 41 -2.98 -21.88 -12.38
C TRP A 41 -4.48 -22.01 -12.65
N SER A 42 -5.29 -21.51 -11.71
CA SER A 42 -6.72 -21.35 -11.88
C SER A 42 -7.00 -19.92 -12.36
N GLU A 43 -8.20 -19.71 -12.90
CA GLU A 43 -8.66 -18.38 -13.25
C GLU A 43 -8.67 -17.44 -12.02
N ALA A 44 -9.00 -17.96 -10.83
CA ALA A 44 -9.00 -17.18 -9.59
C ALA A 44 -7.59 -16.67 -9.22
N HIS A 45 -6.55 -17.49 -9.36
CA HIS A 45 -5.17 -17.06 -9.12
C HIS A 45 -4.76 -15.95 -10.09
N LEU A 46 -4.97 -16.17 -11.38
CA LEU A 46 -4.55 -15.23 -12.41
C LEU A 46 -5.29 -13.89 -12.29
N ARG A 47 -6.57 -13.92 -11.88
CA ARG A 47 -7.33 -12.70 -11.52
C ARG A 47 -6.74 -12.00 -10.30
N SER A 48 -6.33 -12.75 -9.27
CA SER A 48 -5.64 -12.18 -8.12
C SER A 48 -4.31 -11.53 -8.52
N HIS A 49 -3.52 -12.18 -9.40
CA HIS A 49 -2.26 -11.63 -9.89
C HIS A 49 -2.46 -10.29 -10.62
N GLN A 50 -3.47 -10.22 -11.50
CA GLN A 50 -3.83 -9.00 -12.22
C GLN A 50 -4.25 -7.87 -11.29
N ARG A 51 -4.95 -8.20 -10.19
CA ARG A 51 -5.35 -7.22 -9.18
C ARG A 51 -4.18 -6.75 -8.32
N VAL A 52 -3.31 -7.67 -7.89
CA VAL A 52 -2.26 -7.39 -6.90
C VAL A 52 -1.03 -6.76 -7.54
N PHE A 53 -0.54 -7.34 -8.64
CA PHE A 53 0.70 -6.89 -9.26
C PHE A 53 0.69 -7.18 -10.77
N PRO A 54 -0.12 -6.43 -11.55
CA PRO A 54 -0.34 -6.70 -12.98
C PRO A 54 0.96 -6.62 -13.78
N GLN A 55 1.81 -5.63 -13.48
CA GLN A 55 3.12 -5.46 -14.12
C GLN A 55 4.14 -6.58 -13.82
N GLY A 56 3.85 -7.45 -12.85
CA GLY A 56 4.62 -8.67 -12.55
C GLY A 56 4.27 -9.85 -13.42
N GLN A 57 3.20 -9.76 -14.21
CA GLN A 57 2.68 -10.85 -15.02
C GLN A 57 3.04 -10.59 -16.48
N LEU A 58 3.89 -11.44 -17.05
CA LEU A 58 4.39 -11.29 -18.41
C LEU A 58 3.90 -12.41 -19.30
N VAL A 59 3.58 -12.09 -20.56
CA VAL A 59 3.29 -13.05 -21.61
C VAL A 59 4.25 -12.89 -22.78
N ALA A 60 4.57 -14.00 -23.43
CA ALA A 60 5.39 -14.07 -24.63
C ALA A 60 4.56 -14.56 -25.81
N GLU A 61 4.58 -13.78 -26.89
CA GLU A 61 3.80 -14.02 -28.10
C GLU A 61 4.70 -14.39 -29.28
N VAL A 62 4.23 -15.35 -30.08
CA VAL A 62 4.76 -15.68 -31.41
C VAL A 62 3.59 -15.68 -32.38
N ASP A 63 3.70 -14.89 -33.46
CA ASP A 63 2.67 -14.75 -34.49
C ASP A 63 1.26 -14.43 -33.93
N GLY A 64 1.21 -13.65 -32.84
CA GLY A 64 -0.02 -13.19 -32.20
C GLY A 64 -0.69 -14.20 -31.24
N ARG A 65 -0.04 -15.34 -30.96
CA ARG A 65 -0.51 -16.33 -29.97
C ARG A 65 0.37 -16.31 -28.73
N ILE A 66 -0.21 -16.49 -27.55
CA ILE A 66 0.55 -16.58 -26.30
C ILE A 66 1.16 -17.99 -26.22
N VAL A 67 2.49 -18.04 -26.16
CA VAL A 67 3.25 -19.29 -26.17
C VAL A 67 4.12 -19.47 -24.92
N GLY A 68 4.13 -18.49 -24.03
CA GLY A 68 4.79 -18.57 -22.74
C GLY A 68 4.33 -17.47 -21.79
N ALA A 69 4.50 -17.69 -20.50
CA ALA A 69 4.19 -16.70 -19.48
C ALA A 69 5.11 -16.81 -18.26
N ALA A 70 5.21 -15.73 -17.52
CA ALA A 70 6.00 -15.63 -16.30
C ALA A 70 5.21 -14.85 -15.24
N ALA A 71 5.14 -15.42 -14.04
CA ALA A 71 4.50 -14.80 -12.89
C ALA A 71 5.55 -14.31 -11.90
N SER A 72 5.32 -13.16 -11.28
CA SER A 72 6.22 -12.59 -10.26
C SER A 72 5.44 -11.79 -9.23
N LEU A 73 6.03 -11.64 -8.05
CA LEU A 73 5.59 -10.75 -6.98
C LEU A 73 6.82 -10.13 -6.30
N VAL A 74 6.66 -9.04 -5.56
CA VAL A 74 7.71 -8.47 -4.73
C VAL A 74 7.49 -8.96 -3.32
N VAL A 75 8.56 -9.35 -2.65
CA VAL A 75 8.54 -9.85 -1.27
C VAL A 75 9.66 -9.20 -0.47
N ASP A 76 9.43 -9.07 0.83
CA ASP A 76 10.47 -8.91 1.82
C ASP A 76 10.71 -10.26 2.52
N LEU A 77 11.96 -10.70 2.53
CA LEU A 77 12.37 -11.93 3.19
C LEU A 77 13.04 -11.67 4.55
N GLY A 78 13.14 -10.41 4.95
CA GLY A 78 13.74 -10.00 6.22
C GLY A 78 15.27 -10.11 6.21
N PRO A 79 15.89 -10.23 7.41
CA PRO A 79 17.35 -10.20 7.56
C PRO A 79 18.09 -11.35 6.86
N ASP A 80 17.45 -12.52 6.76
CA ASP A 80 17.96 -13.65 5.98
C ASP A 80 17.16 -13.81 4.67
N PRO A 81 17.64 -13.20 3.57
CA PRO A 81 16.98 -13.30 2.28
C PRO A 81 17.11 -14.67 1.62
N LEU A 82 17.89 -15.59 2.20
CA LEU A 82 18.06 -16.96 1.71
C LEU A 82 17.39 -17.98 2.61
N ARG A 83 16.56 -17.53 3.55
CA ARG A 83 15.80 -18.41 4.43
C ARG A 83 14.97 -19.41 3.62
N HIS A 84 14.92 -20.63 4.12
CA HIS A 84 14.08 -21.67 3.56
C HIS A 84 12.61 -21.24 3.61
N HIS A 85 11.91 -21.46 2.51
CA HIS A 85 10.49 -21.20 2.37
C HIS A 85 9.88 -22.24 1.42
N THR A 86 8.56 -22.42 1.50
CA THR A 86 7.82 -23.22 0.54
C THR A 86 7.24 -22.33 -0.55
N TRP A 87 6.94 -22.91 -1.70
CA TRP A 87 6.25 -22.23 -2.78
C TRP A 87 4.91 -21.66 -2.31
N ALA A 88 4.11 -22.44 -1.58
CA ALA A 88 2.83 -21.99 -1.05
C ALA A 88 3.00 -20.84 -0.04
N GLY A 89 3.99 -20.92 0.86
CA GLY A 89 4.23 -19.85 1.83
C GLY A 89 4.64 -18.53 1.19
N ILE A 90 5.56 -18.56 0.22
CA ILE A 90 6.06 -17.33 -0.40
C ILE A 90 5.11 -16.75 -1.45
N THR A 91 4.21 -17.55 -2.02
CA THR A 91 3.24 -17.10 -3.03
C THR A 91 1.84 -16.89 -2.48
N ASP A 92 1.63 -17.07 -1.17
CA ASP A 92 0.30 -17.12 -0.57
C ASP A 92 -0.62 -18.10 -1.31
N SER A 93 -0.18 -19.36 -1.37
CA SER A 93 -0.83 -20.46 -2.10
C SER A 93 -1.16 -20.14 -3.56
N GLY A 94 -0.35 -19.28 -4.19
CA GLY A 94 -0.52 -18.87 -5.57
C GLY A 94 -1.42 -17.65 -5.78
N TYR A 95 -1.93 -16.97 -4.75
CA TYR A 95 -2.74 -15.74 -4.90
C TYR A 95 -1.92 -14.45 -4.89
N PHE A 96 -0.69 -14.51 -4.40
CA PHE A 96 0.23 -13.39 -4.22
C PHE A 96 -0.30 -12.28 -3.31
N THR A 97 -1.28 -12.53 -2.41
CA THR A 97 -1.81 -11.45 -1.57
C THR A 97 -0.80 -10.91 -0.55
N ASN A 98 0.29 -11.65 -0.34
CA ASN A 98 1.48 -11.25 0.41
C ASN A 98 2.49 -10.40 -0.41
N HIS A 99 2.10 -9.89 -1.58
CA HIS A 99 2.92 -8.96 -2.35
C HIS A 99 3.24 -7.71 -1.53
N ASP A 100 4.53 -7.44 -1.36
CA ASP A 100 5.01 -6.24 -0.69
C ASP A 100 5.74 -5.34 -1.71
N PRO A 101 5.15 -4.23 -2.15
CA PRO A 101 5.79 -3.33 -3.10
C PRO A 101 7.06 -2.66 -2.54
N LEU A 102 7.26 -2.63 -1.21
CA LEU A 102 8.44 -2.07 -0.55
C LEU A 102 9.59 -3.08 -0.46
N GLY A 103 9.29 -4.37 -0.53
CA GLY A 103 10.29 -5.44 -0.46
C GLY A 103 11.42 -5.27 -1.49
N ASP A 104 12.60 -5.77 -1.19
CA ASP A 104 13.80 -5.57 -2.02
C ASP A 104 13.98 -6.64 -3.12
N THR A 105 13.12 -7.67 -3.11
CA THR A 105 13.29 -8.87 -3.92
C THR A 105 12.09 -9.10 -4.84
N LEU A 106 12.36 -9.21 -6.14
CA LEU A 106 11.36 -9.68 -7.10
C LEU A 106 11.39 -11.22 -7.13
N TYR A 107 10.36 -11.87 -6.59
CA TYR A 107 10.28 -13.32 -6.58
C TYR A 107 9.67 -13.86 -7.89
N GLY A 108 10.39 -14.76 -8.56
CA GLY A 108 9.94 -15.46 -9.75
C GLY A 108 9.14 -16.71 -9.38
N ALA A 109 7.83 -16.57 -9.26
CA ALA A 109 6.94 -17.64 -8.81
C ALA A 109 6.74 -18.78 -9.83
N ASP A 110 6.72 -18.46 -11.13
CA ASP A 110 6.60 -19.46 -12.20
C ASP A 110 7.08 -18.90 -13.55
N VAL A 111 7.52 -19.78 -14.45
CA VAL A 111 7.78 -19.53 -15.88
C VAL A 111 7.43 -20.79 -16.65
N TYR A 112 6.50 -20.68 -17.59
CA TYR A 112 6.04 -21.82 -18.38
C TYR A 112 5.96 -21.47 -19.86
N VAL A 113 6.29 -22.46 -20.70
CA VAL A 113 6.38 -22.31 -22.16
C VAL A 113 5.67 -23.50 -22.80
N HIS A 114 4.83 -23.21 -23.80
CA HIS A 114 4.12 -24.21 -24.57
C HIS A 114 5.11 -25.23 -25.15
N PRO A 115 4.83 -26.56 -25.10
CA PRO A 115 5.73 -27.58 -25.64
C PRO A 115 6.21 -27.31 -27.07
N ASP A 116 5.30 -26.91 -27.96
CA ASP A 116 5.59 -26.63 -29.37
C ASP A 116 6.42 -25.35 -29.60
N ALA A 117 6.57 -24.51 -28.58
CA ALA A 117 7.35 -23.27 -28.65
C ALA A 117 8.72 -23.38 -27.95
N ARG A 118 9.07 -24.56 -27.44
CA ARG A 118 10.38 -24.83 -26.85
C ARG A 118 11.47 -24.72 -27.93
N GLY A 119 12.62 -24.14 -27.56
CA GLY A 119 13.72 -23.88 -28.50
C GLY A 119 13.60 -22.59 -29.33
N LEU A 120 12.45 -21.88 -29.28
CA LEU A 120 12.27 -20.59 -29.97
C LEU A 120 12.80 -19.38 -29.18
N GLY A 121 13.45 -19.59 -28.04
CA GLY A 121 13.97 -18.51 -27.18
C GLY A 121 12.92 -17.85 -26.27
N VAL A 122 11.72 -18.42 -26.14
CA VAL A 122 10.61 -17.87 -25.33
C VAL A 122 11.01 -17.70 -23.86
N GLY A 123 11.60 -18.73 -23.25
CA GLY A 123 12.03 -18.67 -21.85
C GLY A 123 13.06 -17.56 -21.60
N ALA A 124 14.05 -17.43 -22.49
CA ALA A 124 15.07 -16.38 -22.40
C ALA A 124 14.43 -14.98 -22.49
N ALA A 125 13.46 -14.80 -23.39
CA ALA A 125 12.74 -13.54 -23.53
C ALA A 125 11.93 -13.18 -22.26
N LEU A 126 11.30 -14.16 -21.61
CA LEU A 126 10.56 -13.97 -20.36
C LEU A 126 11.48 -13.62 -19.18
N TYR A 127 12.62 -14.33 -19.04
CA TYR A 127 13.63 -14.02 -18.02
C TYR A 127 14.23 -12.62 -18.22
N ASP A 128 14.47 -12.23 -19.48
CA ASP A 128 14.90 -10.88 -19.82
C ASP A 128 13.83 -9.83 -19.49
N GLY A 129 12.55 -10.14 -19.73
CA GLY A 129 11.42 -9.34 -19.26
C GLY A 129 11.41 -9.15 -17.74
N ARG A 130 11.64 -10.23 -16.98
CA ARG A 130 11.71 -10.18 -15.51
C ARG A 130 12.91 -9.37 -15.01
N ARG A 131 14.08 -9.48 -15.65
CA ARG A 131 15.26 -8.64 -15.34
C ARG A 131 14.98 -7.16 -15.63
N ARG A 132 14.33 -6.84 -16.76
CA ARG A 132 13.88 -5.46 -17.04
C ARG A 132 12.91 -4.95 -15.99
N LEU A 133 11.96 -5.77 -15.54
CA LEU A 133 11.04 -5.41 -14.47
C LEU A 133 11.76 -5.15 -13.15
N CYS A 134 12.66 -6.05 -12.75
CA CYS A 134 13.49 -5.90 -11.54
C CYS A 134 14.28 -4.58 -11.55
N ARG A 135 14.92 -4.25 -12.68
CA ARG A 135 15.62 -2.97 -12.89
C ARG A 135 14.69 -1.78 -12.83
N ARG A 136 13.56 -1.83 -13.55
CA ARG A 136 12.56 -0.74 -13.60
C ARG A 136 12.00 -0.42 -12.22
N LEU A 137 11.84 -1.43 -11.38
CA LEU A 137 11.35 -1.30 -10.00
C LEU A 137 12.48 -1.08 -8.98
N ASN A 138 13.73 -0.93 -9.44
CA ASN A 138 14.92 -0.79 -8.61
C ASN A 138 15.00 -1.82 -7.47
N LYS A 139 14.71 -3.09 -7.78
CA LYS A 139 14.82 -4.19 -6.81
C LYS A 139 16.25 -4.69 -6.76
N ARG A 140 16.71 -5.12 -5.58
CA ARG A 140 18.07 -5.59 -5.34
C ARG A 140 18.39 -6.83 -6.15
N ARG A 141 17.41 -7.72 -6.29
CA ARG A 141 17.60 -9.06 -6.87
C ARG A 141 16.29 -9.66 -7.38
N ILE A 142 16.47 -10.77 -8.11
CA ILE A 142 15.43 -11.75 -8.37
C ILE A 142 15.79 -13.03 -7.63
N LEU A 143 14.85 -13.58 -6.85
CA LEU A 143 14.94 -14.95 -6.32
C LEU A 143 13.90 -15.83 -6.99
N ALA A 144 14.20 -17.11 -7.15
CA ALA A 144 13.24 -18.10 -7.64
C ALA A 144 13.57 -19.50 -7.12
N GLY A 145 12.53 -20.31 -6.91
CA GLY A 145 12.66 -21.75 -6.73
C GLY A 145 12.56 -22.47 -8.07
N GLY A 146 13.63 -23.14 -8.51
CA GLY A 146 13.64 -24.00 -9.69
C GLY A 146 13.58 -25.47 -9.28
N ARG A 147 12.51 -26.18 -9.63
CA ARG A 147 12.37 -27.63 -9.38
C ARG A 147 13.61 -28.37 -9.90
N LEU A 148 14.16 -29.29 -9.10
CA LEU A 148 15.26 -30.15 -9.57
C LEU A 148 14.68 -31.16 -10.57
N TRP A 149 14.98 -30.99 -11.85
CA TRP A 149 14.34 -31.70 -12.94
C TRP A 149 14.76 -33.18 -12.98
N ASN A 150 13.78 -34.09 -12.83
CA ASN A 150 14.00 -35.54 -12.79
C ASN A 150 15.06 -35.97 -11.77
N TYR A 151 15.10 -35.31 -10.61
CA TYR A 151 16.03 -35.68 -9.55
C TYR A 151 15.75 -37.08 -8.97
N ASP A 152 14.53 -37.58 -9.07
CA ASP A 152 14.16 -38.94 -8.68
C ASP A 152 15.01 -40.02 -9.38
N GLU A 153 15.47 -39.78 -10.61
CA GLU A 153 16.39 -40.67 -11.34
C GLU A 153 17.77 -40.77 -10.68
N TYR A 154 18.19 -39.79 -9.88
CA TYR A 154 19.52 -39.69 -9.26
C TYR A 154 19.51 -39.86 -7.73
N ALA A 155 18.33 -39.77 -7.10
CA ALA A 155 18.14 -39.73 -5.65
C ALA A 155 18.60 -41.00 -4.91
N HIS A 156 18.93 -42.07 -5.62
CA HIS A 156 19.48 -43.31 -5.06
C HIS A 156 21.01 -43.26 -4.85
N GLU A 157 21.70 -42.31 -5.50
CA GLU A 157 23.16 -42.17 -5.47
C GLU A 157 23.63 -40.79 -4.97
N LEU A 158 22.84 -39.74 -5.19
CA LEU A 158 23.23 -38.36 -4.89
C LEU A 158 22.22 -37.73 -3.93
N SER A 159 22.71 -36.87 -3.03
CA SER A 159 21.83 -35.93 -2.31
C SER A 159 21.30 -34.83 -3.24
N PRO A 160 20.22 -34.11 -2.88
CA PRO A 160 19.72 -32.99 -3.68
C PRO A 160 20.77 -31.90 -3.91
N GLU A 161 21.59 -31.63 -2.90
CA GLU A 161 22.69 -30.67 -2.93
C GLU A 161 23.81 -31.14 -3.85
N GLU A 162 24.21 -32.41 -3.77
CA GLU A 162 25.22 -33.00 -4.64
C GLU A 162 24.77 -32.97 -6.10
N TYR A 163 23.52 -33.34 -6.37
CA TYR A 163 22.91 -33.23 -7.69
C TYR A 163 22.98 -31.80 -8.22
N ALA A 164 22.46 -30.82 -7.46
CA ALA A 164 22.45 -29.42 -7.87
C ALA A 164 23.87 -28.88 -8.10
N HIS A 165 24.84 -29.30 -7.29
CA HIS A 165 26.23 -28.91 -7.46
C HIS A 165 26.85 -29.52 -8.73
N ARG A 166 26.59 -30.79 -9.05
CA ARG A 166 27.03 -31.39 -10.31
C ARG A 166 26.38 -30.74 -11.54
N VAL A 167 25.15 -30.25 -11.43
CA VAL A 167 24.52 -29.41 -12.46
C VAL A 167 25.27 -28.10 -12.65
N THR A 168 25.66 -27.41 -11.57
CA THR A 168 26.44 -26.16 -11.70
C THR A 168 27.82 -26.35 -12.34
N LYS A 169 28.42 -27.54 -12.19
CA LYS A 169 29.65 -27.95 -12.89
C LYS A 169 29.44 -28.39 -14.35
N GLY A 170 28.20 -28.56 -14.79
CA GLY A 170 27.86 -29.07 -16.12
C GLY A 170 28.04 -30.58 -16.29
N GLU A 171 28.21 -31.33 -15.20
CA GLU A 171 28.32 -32.79 -15.20
C GLU A 171 26.96 -33.47 -15.41
N ILE A 172 25.89 -32.84 -14.91
CA ILE A 172 24.49 -33.26 -15.09
C ILE A 172 23.72 -32.18 -15.84
N ARG A 173 22.86 -32.59 -16.76
CA ARG A 173 21.99 -31.68 -17.53
C ARG A 173 20.57 -31.66 -16.96
N ASP A 174 20.34 -30.75 -16.01
CA ASP A 174 18.99 -30.38 -15.53
C ASP A 174 18.35 -29.35 -16.48
N LEU A 175 17.10 -29.55 -16.91
CA LEU A 175 16.46 -28.65 -17.88
C LEU A 175 16.05 -27.28 -17.32
N VAL A 176 15.83 -27.14 -16.02
CA VAL A 176 15.45 -25.87 -15.38
C VAL A 176 16.66 -25.19 -14.73
N LEU A 177 17.42 -25.86 -13.86
CA LEU A 177 18.58 -25.26 -13.20
C LEU A 177 19.67 -24.89 -14.23
N SER A 178 20.02 -25.79 -15.16
CA SER A 178 21.02 -25.44 -16.20
C SER A 178 20.56 -24.29 -17.09
N PHE A 179 19.25 -24.12 -17.28
CA PHE A 179 18.70 -22.99 -18.03
C PHE A 179 18.81 -21.69 -17.22
N GLN A 180 18.42 -21.70 -15.94
CA GLN A 180 18.53 -20.55 -15.05
C GLN A 180 19.98 -20.04 -14.92
N LEU A 181 20.95 -20.96 -14.81
CA LEU A 181 22.37 -20.63 -14.79
C LEU A 181 22.82 -19.94 -16.09
N ARG A 182 22.38 -20.41 -17.27
CA ARG A 182 22.65 -19.74 -18.55
C ARG A 182 22.02 -18.35 -18.66
N GLU A 183 20.90 -18.13 -17.97
CA GLU A 183 20.23 -16.82 -17.87
C GLU A 183 20.91 -15.88 -16.84
N GLY A 184 22.06 -16.28 -16.28
CA GLY A 184 22.88 -15.47 -15.39
C GLY A 184 22.50 -15.56 -13.91
N PHE A 185 21.65 -16.52 -13.53
CA PHE A 185 21.36 -16.80 -12.12
C PHE A 185 22.47 -17.64 -11.50
N VAL A 186 22.59 -17.55 -10.18
CA VAL A 186 23.54 -18.33 -9.37
C VAL A 186 22.77 -19.20 -8.39
N LEU A 187 23.18 -20.46 -8.23
CA LEU A 187 22.64 -21.36 -7.20
C LEU A 187 23.08 -20.87 -5.81
N ARG A 188 22.13 -20.66 -4.90
CA ARG A 188 22.38 -20.27 -3.50
C ARG A 188 22.29 -21.44 -2.54
N SER A 189 21.26 -22.26 -2.68
CA SER A 189 21.00 -23.45 -1.85
C SER A 189 20.01 -24.38 -2.53
N VAL A 190 19.73 -25.53 -1.90
CA VAL A 190 18.60 -26.40 -2.23
C VAL A 190 17.56 -26.28 -1.13
N MET A 191 16.30 -26.14 -1.51
CA MET A 191 15.13 -26.05 -0.63
C MET A 191 14.38 -27.39 -0.66
N PRO A 192 14.44 -28.19 0.42
CA PRO A 192 13.61 -29.37 0.56
C PRO A 192 12.16 -28.96 0.87
N HIS A 193 11.21 -29.83 0.50
CA HIS A 193 9.78 -29.61 0.71
C HIS A 193 9.23 -28.30 0.11
N TYR A 194 9.87 -27.80 -0.94
CA TYR A 194 9.50 -26.53 -1.56
C TYR A 194 8.11 -26.58 -2.21
N LEU A 195 7.80 -27.69 -2.88
CA LEU A 195 6.58 -27.95 -3.63
C LEU A 195 6.34 -29.46 -3.65
N SER A 196 5.09 -29.91 -3.66
CA SER A 196 4.77 -31.32 -3.93
C SER A 196 5.03 -31.64 -5.41
N ASP A 197 6.11 -32.38 -5.69
CA ASP A 197 6.46 -32.86 -7.02
C ASP A 197 7.27 -34.17 -6.89
N PRO A 198 6.67 -35.31 -7.25
CA PRO A 198 7.32 -36.62 -7.15
C PRO A 198 8.65 -36.72 -7.91
N THR A 199 8.77 -36.04 -9.05
CA THR A 199 9.95 -36.11 -9.93
C THR A 199 11.14 -35.33 -9.39
N SER A 200 10.89 -34.28 -8.60
CA SER A 200 11.94 -33.53 -7.90
C SER A 200 12.15 -34.02 -6.46
N LYS A 201 11.39 -35.04 -6.01
CA LYS A 201 11.31 -35.46 -4.60
C LYS A 201 11.02 -34.27 -3.66
N ASN A 202 10.21 -33.32 -4.13
CA ASN A 202 9.87 -32.07 -3.45
C ASN A 202 11.02 -31.07 -3.25
N ASN A 203 12.13 -31.22 -3.99
CA ASN A 203 13.30 -30.35 -3.86
C ASN A 203 13.36 -29.30 -4.98
N ALA A 204 13.76 -28.09 -4.62
CA ALA A 204 14.02 -27.02 -5.57
C ALA A 204 15.37 -26.35 -5.32
N SER A 205 16.04 -25.93 -6.38
CA SER A 205 17.13 -24.98 -6.30
C SER A 205 16.61 -23.59 -5.91
N LEU A 206 17.26 -22.93 -4.95
CA LEU A 206 17.12 -21.49 -4.73
C LEU A 206 18.14 -20.78 -5.60
N VAL A 207 17.67 -20.02 -6.59
CA VAL A 207 18.55 -19.28 -7.51
C VAL A 207 18.38 -17.78 -7.35
N GLU A 208 19.49 -17.06 -7.48
CA GLU A 208 19.54 -15.60 -7.34
C GLU A 208 20.12 -14.95 -8.60
N TRP A 209 19.48 -13.88 -9.06
CA TRP A 209 20.07 -12.93 -9.99
C TRP A 209 20.17 -11.57 -9.30
N VAL A 210 21.39 -11.08 -9.13
CA VAL A 210 21.64 -9.76 -8.53
C VAL A 210 21.43 -8.69 -9.61
N ASN A 211 20.66 -7.65 -9.29
CA ASN A 211 20.47 -6.53 -10.20
C ASN A 211 21.72 -5.64 -10.20
N PRO A 212 22.49 -5.57 -11.30
CA PRO A 212 23.71 -4.77 -11.35
C PRO A 212 23.44 -3.27 -11.35
N ASP A 213 22.22 -2.87 -11.74
CA ASP A 213 21.77 -1.48 -11.78
C ASP A 213 21.03 -1.09 -10.50
N TYR A 214 21.00 -1.98 -9.49
CA TYR A 214 20.41 -1.66 -8.21
C TYR A 214 21.19 -0.54 -7.57
N HIS A 215 20.53 0.59 -7.43
CA HIS A 215 20.98 1.63 -6.54
C HIS A 215 20.19 1.43 -5.26
N PRO A 216 20.82 1.09 -4.12
CA PRO A 216 20.10 1.17 -2.86
C PRO A 216 19.44 2.55 -2.84
N ALA A 217 18.14 2.57 -2.52
CA ALA A 217 17.47 3.82 -2.19
C ALA A 217 18.46 4.54 -1.28
N LYS A 218 18.91 5.74 -1.70
CA LYS A 218 20.03 6.41 -1.06
C LYS A 218 19.79 6.29 0.43
N GLY A 219 20.64 5.55 1.14
CA GLY A 219 20.54 5.43 2.59
C GLY A 219 20.48 6.86 3.11
N GLY A 220 19.31 7.22 3.60
CA GLY A 220 18.81 8.57 3.48
C GLY A 220 17.31 8.49 3.59
N ALA A 221 16.87 8.39 4.84
CA ALA A 221 15.61 8.89 5.34
C ALA A 221 14.60 9.26 4.25
N ARG A 222 13.53 8.47 4.06
CA ARG A 222 12.35 8.92 3.33
C ARG A 222 11.71 10.07 4.10
N LYS A 223 12.29 11.26 3.93
CA LYS A 223 11.85 12.48 4.57
C LYS A 223 10.56 12.95 3.92
N VAL A 224 9.59 13.26 4.76
CA VAL A 224 8.32 13.85 4.37
C VAL A 224 8.17 15.16 5.14
N ARG A 225 7.91 16.25 4.42
CA ARG A 225 7.64 17.55 5.04
C ARG A 225 6.14 17.82 5.08
N LEU A 226 5.64 18.04 6.29
CA LEU A 226 4.25 18.41 6.55
C LEU A 226 4.14 19.90 6.86
N ALA A 227 3.04 20.50 6.43
CA ALA A 227 2.61 21.84 6.83
C ALA A 227 1.19 21.78 7.41
N CYS A 228 1.05 22.01 8.72
CA CYS A 228 -0.25 22.08 9.39
C CYS A 228 -0.68 23.55 9.54
N VAL A 229 -1.83 23.89 8.95
CA VAL A 229 -2.37 25.25 8.98
C VAL A 229 -3.28 25.42 10.20
N GLN A 230 -2.85 26.22 11.17
CA GLN A 230 -3.70 26.71 12.23
C GLN A 230 -4.41 27.98 11.76
N TYR A 231 -5.64 27.80 11.28
CA TYR A 231 -6.34 28.82 10.50
C TYR A 231 -7.16 29.76 11.37
N GLN A 232 -6.97 31.08 11.23
CA GLN A 232 -7.80 32.04 11.96
C GLN A 232 -9.12 32.30 11.24
N MET A 233 -10.22 31.91 11.89
CA MET A 233 -11.56 32.29 11.48
C MET A 233 -11.75 33.80 11.65
N ARG A 234 -12.24 34.44 10.59
CA ARG A 234 -12.55 35.88 10.50
C ARG A 234 -13.47 36.14 9.32
N LYS A 235 -14.17 37.27 9.28
CA LYS A 235 -15.05 37.59 8.14
C LYS A 235 -14.28 37.79 6.84
N ILE A 236 -14.95 37.51 5.73
CA ILE A 236 -14.48 37.77 4.36
C ILE A 236 -15.54 38.55 3.58
N ALA A 237 -15.13 39.32 2.57
CA ALA A 237 -16.05 40.07 1.73
C ALA A 237 -16.43 39.32 0.43
N SER A 238 -15.57 38.42 -0.05
CA SER A 238 -15.77 37.70 -1.33
C SER A 238 -15.25 36.26 -1.28
N PHE A 239 -15.60 35.43 -2.30
CA PHE A 239 -15.00 34.10 -2.43
C PHE A 239 -13.52 34.22 -2.80
N GLU A 240 -13.17 35.28 -3.53
CA GLU A 240 -11.81 35.63 -3.92
C GLU A 240 -10.95 35.97 -2.69
N ASP A 241 -11.51 36.63 -1.68
CA ASP A 241 -10.82 36.88 -0.40
C ASP A 241 -10.51 35.57 0.34
N PHE A 242 -11.47 34.64 0.36
CA PHE A 242 -11.27 33.29 0.91
C PHE A 242 -10.17 32.57 0.14
N ALA A 243 -10.25 32.59 -1.18
CA ALA A 243 -9.26 31.96 -2.04
C ALA A 243 -7.85 32.53 -1.82
N GLN A 244 -7.72 33.85 -1.67
CA GLN A 244 -6.45 34.51 -1.40
C GLN A 244 -5.87 34.12 -0.03
N GLN A 245 -6.71 34.02 1.01
CA GLN A 245 -6.26 33.57 2.33
C GLN A 245 -5.77 32.12 2.31
N VAL A 246 -6.45 31.24 1.57
CA VAL A 246 -6.01 29.84 1.41
C VAL A 246 -4.74 29.75 0.57
N ASP A 247 -4.68 30.48 -0.55
CA ASP A 247 -3.50 30.50 -1.45
C ASP A 247 -2.26 30.91 -0.68
N TYR A 248 -2.36 31.92 0.19
CA TYR A 248 -1.23 32.36 1.01
C TYR A 248 -0.60 31.21 1.81
N PHE A 249 -1.40 30.38 2.49
CA PHE A 249 -0.88 29.27 3.29
C PHE A 249 -0.33 28.15 2.42
N VAL A 250 -1.03 27.80 1.33
CA VAL A 250 -0.60 26.73 0.42
C VAL A 250 0.68 27.10 -0.32
N ASP A 251 0.75 28.32 -0.88
CA ASP A 251 1.92 28.87 -1.57
C ASP A 251 3.12 28.99 -0.61
N THR A 252 2.89 29.47 0.62
CA THR A 252 3.95 29.52 1.64
C THR A 252 4.46 28.12 1.98
N ALA A 253 3.57 27.15 2.23
CA ALA A 253 3.95 25.78 2.52
C ALA A 253 4.74 25.14 1.37
N ALA A 254 4.32 25.39 0.12
CA ALA A 254 5.04 24.96 -1.07
C ALA A 254 6.42 25.64 -1.19
N GLY A 255 6.54 26.92 -0.81
CA GLY A 255 7.81 27.63 -0.70
C GLY A 255 8.78 26.99 0.30
N TYR A 256 8.26 26.36 1.35
CA TYR A 256 9.04 25.52 2.28
C TYR A 256 9.24 24.08 1.79
N SER A 257 8.83 23.75 0.56
CA SER A 257 8.89 22.40 -0.02
C SER A 257 8.11 21.36 0.79
N ALA A 258 6.93 21.74 1.31
CA ALA A 258 6.04 20.79 1.95
C ALA A 258 5.45 19.80 0.95
N ASP A 259 5.50 18.51 1.28
CA ASP A 259 4.86 17.43 0.53
C ASP A 259 3.35 17.40 0.78
N PHE A 260 2.95 17.82 1.99
CA PHE A 260 1.56 17.84 2.43
C PHE A 260 1.19 19.16 3.11
N VAL A 261 0.00 19.67 2.78
CA VAL A 261 -0.64 20.79 3.51
C VAL A 261 -1.94 20.30 4.15
N LEU A 262 -2.05 20.41 5.47
CA LEU A 262 -3.27 20.10 6.22
C LEU A 262 -4.01 21.38 6.59
N LEU A 263 -5.21 21.54 6.05
CA LEU A 263 -6.17 22.60 6.43
C LEU A 263 -7.16 22.08 7.50
N PRO A 264 -7.76 22.95 8.33
CA PRO A 264 -8.67 22.52 9.40
C PRO A 264 -10.05 22.01 8.94
N GLU A 265 -10.76 21.32 9.84
CA GLU A 265 -12.15 20.93 9.59
C GLU A 265 -13.02 22.18 9.45
N LEU A 266 -13.95 22.18 8.47
CA LEU A 266 -14.99 23.20 8.30
C LEU A 266 -14.50 24.67 8.29
N PHE A 267 -13.23 24.93 8.04
CA PHE A 267 -12.73 26.31 7.88
C PHE A 267 -13.47 27.05 6.73
N SER A 268 -14.00 26.28 5.76
CA SER A 268 -14.87 26.79 4.68
C SER A 268 -16.15 27.48 5.17
N VAL A 269 -16.55 27.31 6.45
CA VAL A 269 -17.67 28.05 7.06
C VAL A 269 -17.48 29.56 7.02
N GLN A 270 -16.24 30.03 6.88
CA GLN A 270 -15.94 31.43 6.60
C GLN A 270 -16.71 31.99 5.40
N LEU A 271 -17.06 31.16 4.40
CA LEU A 271 -17.88 31.51 3.23
C LEU A 271 -19.31 31.95 3.56
N LEU A 272 -19.80 31.66 4.77
CA LEU A 272 -21.09 32.17 5.26
C LEU A 272 -21.04 33.63 5.71
N SER A 273 -19.85 34.27 5.75
CA SER A 273 -19.73 35.71 6.04
C SER A 273 -20.51 36.60 5.06
N GLN A 274 -20.82 36.08 3.88
CA GLN A 274 -21.57 36.78 2.83
C GLN A 274 -23.07 36.49 2.83
N THR A 275 -23.54 35.68 3.77
CA THR A 275 -24.96 35.31 3.86
C THR A 275 -25.62 36.01 5.04
N GLU A 276 -26.90 36.32 4.91
CA GLU A 276 -27.72 36.82 6.03
C GLU A 276 -27.79 35.77 7.16
N ALA A 277 -28.36 36.16 8.29
CA ALA A 277 -28.58 35.25 9.42
C ALA A 277 -29.48 34.08 8.98
N LEU A 278 -28.85 32.96 8.65
CA LEU A 278 -29.49 31.68 8.35
C LEU A 278 -29.49 30.84 9.62
N SER A 279 -30.47 29.97 9.77
CA SER A 279 -30.34 28.91 10.77
C SER A 279 -29.09 28.07 10.47
N PRO A 280 -28.44 27.46 11.47
CA PRO A 280 -27.20 26.70 11.25
C PRO A 280 -27.34 25.60 10.18
N GLN A 281 -28.52 24.95 10.10
CA GLN A 281 -28.81 23.95 9.08
C GLN A 281 -28.89 24.55 7.67
N GLU A 282 -29.53 25.71 7.52
CA GLU A 282 -29.64 26.37 6.23
C GLU A 282 -28.30 26.96 5.77
N GLY A 283 -27.52 27.49 6.72
CA GLY A 283 -26.13 27.88 6.50
C GLY A 283 -25.31 26.74 5.91
N MET A 284 -25.35 25.54 6.50
CA MET A 284 -24.58 24.40 5.98
C MET A 284 -25.07 23.89 4.61
N ARG A 285 -26.38 23.95 4.33
CA ARG A 285 -26.90 23.66 2.98
C ARG A 285 -26.44 24.70 1.95
N ARG A 286 -26.42 25.97 2.34
CA ARG A 286 -25.89 27.04 1.50
C ARG A 286 -24.40 26.88 1.26
N LEU A 287 -23.65 26.52 2.30
CA LEU A 287 -22.23 26.23 2.20
C LEU A 287 -21.96 25.10 1.22
N ALA A 288 -22.75 24.02 1.25
CA ALA A 288 -22.64 22.92 0.31
C ALA A 288 -22.82 23.33 -1.17
N SER A 289 -23.49 24.45 -1.46
CA SER A 289 -23.58 24.99 -2.82
C SER A 289 -22.23 25.51 -3.35
N TYR A 290 -21.24 25.73 -2.48
CA TYR A 290 -19.87 26.08 -2.86
C TYR A 290 -18.99 24.87 -3.18
N THR A 291 -19.43 23.63 -2.95
CA THR A 291 -18.61 22.40 -3.11
C THR A 291 -17.78 22.41 -4.41
N ILE A 292 -18.42 22.68 -5.55
CA ILE A 292 -17.73 22.68 -6.86
C ILE A 292 -16.63 23.75 -6.92
N LYS A 293 -16.91 24.96 -6.43
CA LYS A 293 -15.92 26.05 -6.43
C LYS A 293 -14.77 25.76 -5.45
N PHE A 294 -15.09 25.23 -4.28
CA PHE A 294 -14.14 24.88 -3.24
C PHE A 294 -13.18 23.76 -3.71
N VAL A 295 -13.72 22.65 -4.21
CA VAL A 295 -12.89 21.53 -4.70
C VAL A 295 -12.04 21.95 -5.88
N ARG A 296 -12.59 22.75 -6.81
CA ARG A 296 -11.83 23.28 -7.94
C ARG A 296 -10.64 24.13 -7.47
N LEU A 297 -10.87 25.05 -6.53
CA LEU A 297 -9.82 25.90 -5.97
C LEU A 297 -8.67 25.05 -5.39
N MET A 298 -9.01 24.08 -4.53
CA MET A 298 -8.03 23.21 -3.87
C MET A 298 -7.25 22.34 -4.85
N ARG A 299 -7.95 21.78 -5.83
CA ARG A 299 -7.33 20.98 -6.90
C ARG A 299 -6.36 21.82 -7.74
N GLU A 300 -6.77 23.02 -8.14
CA GLU A 300 -5.93 23.94 -8.92
C GLU A 300 -4.68 24.35 -8.12
N MET A 301 -4.83 24.61 -6.81
CA MET A 301 -3.71 24.91 -5.91
C MET A 301 -2.75 23.73 -5.75
N ALA A 302 -3.26 22.50 -5.56
CA ALA A 302 -2.44 21.30 -5.43
C ALA A 302 -1.60 21.05 -6.70
N MET A 303 -2.21 21.21 -7.88
CA MET A 303 -1.54 21.08 -9.17
C MET A 303 -0.52 22.22 -9.40
N LYS A 304 -0.89 23.47 -9.14
CA LYS A 304 -0.02 24.65 -9.31
C LYS A 304 1.25 24.54 -8.48
N ASN A 305 1.12 24.08 -7.23
CA ASN A 305 2.21 24.04 -6.26
C ASN A 305 2.94 22.68 -6.21
N ALA A 306 2.47 21.67 -6.96
CA ALA A 306 2.99 20.30 -6.93
C ALA A 306 3.00 19.68 -5.51
N THR A 307 2.00 20.02 -4.68
CA THR A 307 1.88 19.58 -3.28
C THR A 307 0.55 18.88 -3.05
N THR A 308 0.51 17.88 -2.16
CA THR A 308 -0.73 17.22 -1.76
C THR A 308 -1.46 18.07 -0.72
N ILE A 309 -2.74 18.39 -0.95
CA ILE A 309 -3.53 19.21 -0.03
C ILE A 309 -4.60 18.34 0.62
N ILE A 310 -4.53 18.18 1.94
CA ILE A 310 -5.63 17.69 2.77
C ILE A 310 -6.49 18.92 3.06
N ALA A 311 -7.53 19.10 2.24
CA ALA A 311 -8.29 20.34 2.13
C ALA A 311 -9.29 20.56 3.28
N GLY A 312 -8.92 20.17 4.49
CA GLY A 312 -9.77 20.31 5.66
C GLY A 312 -11.06 19.56 5.47
N SER A 313 -12.19 20.20 5.72
CA SER A 313 -13.47 19.64 5.32
C SER A 313 -14.51 20.67 4.90
N HIS A 314 -15.52 20.19 4.18
CA HIS A 314 -16.61 20.99 3.62
C HIS A 314 -17.92 20.18 3.66
N PRO A 315 -19.08 20.83 3.87
CA PRO A 315 -20.38 20.19 3.72
C PRO A 315 -20.63 19.76 2.27
N VAL A 316 -21.02 18.51 2.06
CA VAL A 316 -21.36 17.97 0.73
C VAL A 316 -22.76 17.39 0.76
N LYS A 317 -23.57 17.74 -0.24
CA LYS A 317 -24.90 17.17 -0.42
C LYS A 317 -24.79 15.82 -1.14
N LYS A 318 -25.18 14.74 -0.47
CA LYS A 318 -25.33 13.39 -1.07
C LYS A 318 -26.81 13.03 -1.09
N GLY A 319 -27.45 13.24 -2.24
CA GLY A 319 -28.90 13.06 -2.36
C GLY A 319 -29.69 13.99 -1.43
N LYS A 320 -30.40 13.42 -0.45
CA LYS A 320 -31.17 14.16 0.56
C LYS A 320 -30.40 14.43 1.85
N VAL A 321 -29.21 13.87 2.02
CA VAL A 321 -28.41 14.00 3.23
C VAL A 321 -27.25 14.96 3.01
N LEU A 322 -26.77 15.54 4.10
CA LEU A 322 -25.59 16.38 4.14
C LEU A 322 -24.50 15.63 4.91
N GLN A 323 -23.29 15.61 4.37
CA GLN A 323 -22.12 14.97 4.99
C GLN A 323 -21.00 15.99 5.16
N ASN A 324 -20.20 15.83 6.21
CA ASN A 324 -18.94 16.57 6.39
C ASN A 324 -17.84 15.76 5.68
N VAL A 325 -17.19 16.31 4.66
CA VAL A 325 -16.27 15.58 3.78
C VAL A 325 -14.94 16.31 3.67
N SER A 326 -13.85 15.57 3.85
CA SER A 326 -12.50 16.02 3.52
C SER A 326 -12.15 15.63 2.10
N PHE A 327 -11.37 16.48 1.43
CA PHE A 327 -10.86 16.23 0.10
C PHE A 327 -9.34 16.17 0.13
N VAL A 328 -8.76 15.08 -0.35
CA VAL A 328 -7.33 14.98 -0.60
C VAL A 328 -7.09 15.30 -2.07
N CYS A 329 -6.48 16.46 -2.35
CA CYS A 329 -6.17 16.92 -3.70
C CYS A 329 -4.71 16.61 -3.99
N LEU A 330 -4.45 15.72 -4.95
CA LEU A 330 -3.11 15.30 -5.34
C LEU A 330 -2.51 16.25 -6.39
N PRO A 331 -1.16 16.33 -6.48
CA PRO A 331 -0.46 17.08 -7.54
C PRO A 331 -0.85 16.66 -8.97
N SER A 332 -1.27 15.40 -9.14
CA SER A 332 -1.78 14.86 -10.41
C SER A 332 -3.10 15.49 -10.86
N GLY A 333 -3.79 16.19 -9.95
CA GLY A 333 -5.14 16.67 -10.13
C GLY A 333 -6.21 15.64 -9.78
N GLU A 334 -5.83 14.47 -9.27
CA GLU A 334 -6.77 13.52 -8.65
C GLU A 334 -7.33 14.10 -7.33
N VAL A 335 -8.60 13.82 -7.03
CA VAL A 335 -9.26 14.25 -5.80
C VAL A 335 -9.92 13.05 -5.17
N VAL A 336 -9.53 12.74 -3.94
CA VAL A 336 -10.12 11.67 -3.14
C VAL A 336 -11.02 12.26 -2.07
N GLU A 337 -12.25 11.76 -1.95
CA GLU A 337 -13.19 12.15 -0.90
C GLU A 337 -13.07 11.22 0.30
N GLN A 338 -13.00 11.78 1.51
CA GLN A 338 -13.08 11.05 2.77
C GLN A 338 -14.21 11.65 3.62
N PRO A 339 -15.39 11.01 3.71
CA PRO A 339 -16.46 11.48 4.56
C PRO A 339 -16.13 11.24 6.05
N LYS A 340 -16.61 12.14 6.91
CA LYS A 340 -16.57 11.96 8.37
C LYS A 340 -17.46 10.79 8.75
N LEU A 341 -16.94 9.85 9.53
CA LEU A 341 -17.69 8.64 9.91
C LEU A 341 -18.55 8.92 11.15
N HIS A 342 -17.93 9.51 12.17
CA HIS A 342 -18.53 9.74 13.48
C HIS A 342 -18.99 11.20 13.58
N ILE A 343 -20.30 11.40 13.51
CA ILE A 343 -20.90 12.73 13.65
C ILE A 343 -21.14 13.03 15.13
N THR A 344 -20.68 14.19 15.59
CA THR A 344 -20.91 14.61 16.97
C THR A 344 -22.40 14.91 17.20
N PRO A 345 -22.90 14.84 18.46
CA PRO A 345 -24.28 15.18 18.77
C PRO A 345 -24.67 16.61 18.33
N ASN A 346 -23.74 17.57 18.40
CA ASN A 346 -23.99 18.95 17.98
C ASN A 346 -24.09 19.07 16.46
N GLU A 347 -23.19 18.45 15.71
CA GLU A 347 -23.25 18.41 14.24
C GLU A 347 -24.57 17.79 13.74
N ALA A 348 -25.01 16.69 14.36
CA ALA A 348 -26.26 16.04 13.98
C ALA A 348 -27.49 16.92 14.27
N LYS A 349 -27.54 17.57 15.45
CA LYS A 349 -28.69 18.39 15.87
C LYS A 349 -28.73 19.74 15.16
N SER A 350 -27.60 20.45 15.15
CA SER A 350 -27.52 21.83 14.70
C SER A 350 -27.26 21.95 13.20
N TRP A 351 -26.49 21.05 12.59
CA TRP A 351 -26.15 21.13 11.16
C TRP A 351 -26.83 20.06 10.30
N GLY A 352 -27.35 19.01 10.91
CA GLY A 352 -28.07 17.94 10.21
C GLY A 352 -27.15 17.00 9.43
N PHE A 353 -25.88 16.89 9.82
CA PHE A 353 -24.94 15.98 9.18
C PHE A 353 -25.28 14.52 9.46
N LYS A 354 -24.95 13.65 8.50
CA LYS A 354 -24.92 12.20 8.66
C LYS A 354 -23.53 11.65 8.37
N GLY A 355 -23.19 10.55 9.04
CA GLY A 355 -21.91 9.87 8.84
C GLY A 355 -21.80 9.28 7.44
N GLY A 356 -20.56 9.19 6.96
CA GLY A 356 -20.20 8.36 5.81
C GLY A 356 -20.04 6.88 6.18
N ASP A 357 -19.82 6.07 5.16
CA ASP A 357 -19.66 4.62 5.26
C ASP A 357 -18.40 4.12 4.53
N SER A 358 -17.46 5.00 4.19
CA SER A 358 -16.21 4.68 3.50
C SER A 358 -15.01 5.21 4.28
N LEU A 359 -13.96 4.40 4.37
CA LEU A 359 -12.67 4.76 4.96
C LEU A 359 -11.58 4.11 4.13
N GLN A 360 -10.59 4.88 3.67
CA GLN A 360 -9.58 4.39 2.74
C GLN A 360 -8.21 5.00 3.02
N VAL A 361 -7.16 4.25 2.66
CA VAL A 361 -5.80 4.76 2.56
C VAL A 361 -5.63 5.38 1.17
N VAL A 362 -5.02 6.56 1.13
CA VAL A 362 -4.67 7.25 -0.10
C VAL A 362 -3.18 7.05 -0.36
N ASP A 363 -2.86 6.38 -1.46
CA ASP A 363 -1.48 6.27 -1.95
C ASP A 363 -1.08 7.61 -2.58
N THR A 364 -0.02 8.23 -2.06
CA THR A 364 0.54 9.47 -2.61
C THR A 364 1.98 9.24 -3.07
N PRO A 365 2.60 10.16 -3.82
CA PRO A 365 3.97 9.96 -4.30
C PRO A 365 5.02 9.78 -3.18
N THR A 366 4.78 10.31 -1.98
CA THR A 366 5.78 10.35 -0.89
C THR A 366 5.41 9.48 0.32
N ALA A 367 4.12 9.30 0.61
CA ALA A 367 3.66 8.48 1.72
C ALA A 367 2.23 7.91 1.52
N LYS A 368 1.90 6.85 2.24
CA LYS A 368 0.53 6.34 2.36
C LYS A 368 -0.18 7.06 3.49
N ILE A 369 -1.31 7.69 3.19
CA ILE A 369 -1.97 8.57 4.14
C ILE A 369 -3.41 8.14 4.42
N GLY A 370 -3.90 8.46 5.61
CA GLY A 370 -5.32 8.37 5.96
C GLY A 370 -5.82 9.72 6.46
N VAL A 371 -7.13 9.97 6.34
CA VAL A 371 -7.77 11.17 6.89
C VAL A 371 -8.89 10.78 7.84
N LEU A 372 -8.85 11.30 9.06
CA LEU A 372 -9.90 11.13 10.06
C LEU A 372 -10.36 12.51 10.52
N ILE A 373 -11.63 12.84 10.31
CA ILE A 373 -12.09 14.21 10.56
C ILE A 373 -12.48 14.33 12.02
N CYS A 374 -11.70 15.12 12.77
CA CYS A 374 -12.02 15.54 14.14
C CYS A 374 -12.38 14.36 15.05
N TYR A 375 -13.67 14.24 15.36
CA TYR A 375 -14.23 13.20 16.24
C TYR A 375 -13.86 11.77 15.81
N ASP A 376 -13.59 11.53 14.53
CA ASP A 376 -13.14 10.23 14.03
C ASP A 376 -11.87 9.71 14.73
N VAL A 377 -10.95 10.61 15.13
CA VAL A 377 -9.71 10.20 15.81
C VAL A 377 -9.97 9.65 17.22
N GLU A 378 -11.13 9.94 17.82
CA GLU A 378 -11.45 9.44 19.17
C GLU A 378 -11.73 7.93 19.16
N PHE A 379 -11.98 7.31 17.99
CA PHE A 379 -12.39 5.90 17.84
C PHE A 379 -11.23 4.98 17.40
N PRO A 380 -10.73 4.08 18.27
CA PRO A 380 -9.53 3.25 18.01
C PRO A 380 -9.57 2.46 16.70
N GLU A 381 -10.75 1.98 16.37
CA GLU A 381 -11.03 1.12 15.23
C GLU A 381 -10.68 1.80 13.90
N ALA A 382 -10.89 3.11 13.79
CA ALA A 382 -10.68 3.84 12.54
C ALA A 382 -9.19 3.95 12.19
N VAL A 383 -8.34 4.35 13.16
CA VAL A 383 -6.89 4.38 12.93
C VAL A 383 -6.33 2.97 12.80
N ARG A 384 -6.83 2.01 13.58
CA ARG A 384 -6.39 0.62 13.46
C ARG A 384 -6.66 0.07 12.06
N TYR A 385 -7.85 0.32 11.52
CA TYR A 385 -8.20 -0.05 10.15
C TYR A 385 -7.23 0.54 9.13
N LEU A 386 -7.00 1.86 9.18
CA LEU A 386 -6.10 2.55 8.24
C LEU A 386 -4.65 2.07 8.37
N ALA A 387 -4.17 1.88 9.60
CA ALA A 387 -2.84 1.35 9.85
C ALA A 387 -2.70 -0.08 9.30
N ASP A 388 -3.69 -0.95 9.50
CA ASP A 388 -3.67 -2.31 8.97
C ASP A 388 -3.65 -2.34 7.43
N GLN A 389 -4.27 -1.34 6.77
CA GLN A 389 -4.18 -1.12 5.31
C GLN A 389 -2.85 -0.44 4.87
N GLY A 390 -1.95 -0.14 5.81
CA GLY A 390 -0.61 0.36 5.52
C GLY A 390 -0.45 1.87 5.58
N ALA A 391 -1.37 2.62 6.21
CA ALA A 391 -1.17 4.04 6.44
C ALA A 391 0.13 4.31 7.25
N GLU A 392 0.83 5.36 6.85
CA GLU A 392 2.06 5.84 7.47
C GLU A 392 1.81 7.14 8.24
N ILE A 393 0.96 8.00 7.68
CA ILE A 393 0.57 9.29 8.26
C ILE A 393 -0.96 9.40 8.30
N ILE A 394 -1.50 9.78 9.45
CA ILE A 394 -2.92 10.11 9.62
C ILE A 394 -3.06 11.61 9.78
N PHE A 395 -3.87 12.23 8.93
CA PHE A 395 -4.22 13.64 9.03
C PHE A 395 -5.57 13.81 9.71
N VAL A 396 -5.61 14.71 10.70
CA VAL A 396 -6.80 14.98 11.52
C VAL A 396 -7.14 16.46 11.45
N PRO A 397 -7.90 16.90 10.45
CA PRO A 397 -8.50 18.22 10.47
C PRO A 397 -9.56 18.27 11.57
N TYR A 398 -9.54 19.31 12.42
CA TYR A 398 -10.53 19.45 13.51
C TYR A 398 -11.05 20.87 13.70
N CYS A 399 -12.22 20.97 14.32
CA CYS A 399 -12.88 22.22 14.69
C CYS A 399 -13.46 22.06 16.10
N THR A 400 -12.89 22.78 17.07
CA THR A 400 -13.29 22.71 18.49
C THR A 400 -13.44 24.11 19.04
N ASP A 401 -14.38 24.30 19.97
CA ASP A 401 -14.74 25.59 20.57
C ASP A 401 -14.00 25.88 21.89
N ASN A 402 -13.54 24.84 22.58
CA ASN A 402 -12.88 24.94 23.88
C ASN A 402 -11.71 23.98 24.05
N ARG A 403 -10.89 24.24 25.08
CA ARG A 403 -9.71 23.46 25.38
C ARG A 403 -10.03 22.00 25.68
N GLN A 404 -11.08 21.68 26.43
CA GLN A 404 -11.43 20.30 26.79
C GLN A 404 -11.76 19.45 25.56
N ALA A 405 -12.46 20.02 24.58
CA ALA A 405 -12.73 19.37 23.31
C ALA A 405 -11.44 19.12 22.52
N TYR A 406 -10.58 20.15 22.43
CA TYR A 406 -9.26 20.01 21.81
C TYR A 406 -8.39 18.93 22.50
N MET A 407 -8.36 18.88 23.84
CA MET A 407 -7.54 17.90 24.56
C MET A 407 -7.97 16.47 24.25
N ARG A 408 -9.26 16.19 23.98
CA ARG A 408 -9.70 14.85 23.55
C ARG A 408 -9.12 14.49 22.19
N VAL A 409 -9.27 15.37 21.20
CA VAL A 409 -8.69 15.19 19.87
C VAL A 409 -7.18 14.98 19.98
N ARG A 410 -6.49 15.84 20.72
CA ARG A 410 -5.03 15.79 20.92
C ARG A 410 -4.58 14.47 21.55
N TYR A 411 -5.15 14.10 22.69
CA TYR A 411 -4.72 12.91 23.42
C TYR A 411 -5.05 11.62 22.68
N CYS A 412 -6.21 11.56 22.03
CA CYS A 412 -6.53 10.44 21.15
C CYS A 412 -5.56 10.38 19.98
N ALA A 413 -5.30 11.48 19.27
CA ALA A 413 -4.33 11.52 18.18
C ALA A 413 -2.93 11.02 18.60
N GLN A 414 -2.44 11.48 19.75
CA GLN A 414 -1.15 11.05 20.29
C GLN A 414 -1.15 9.56 20.66
N ALA A 415 -2.20 9.07 21.32
CA ALA A 415 -2.34 7.65 21.62
C ALA A 415 -2.34 6.82 20.32
N ARG A 416 -3.05 7.27 19.27
CA ARG A 416 -3.12 6.56 17.99
C ARG A 416 -1.80 6.51 17.24
N ALA A 417 -0.96 7.53 17.35
CA ALA A 417 0.39 7.51 16.81
C ALA A 417 1.21 6.36 17.41
N ILE A 418 1.13 6.21 18.74
CA ILE A 418 1.85 5.18 19.51
C ILE A 418 1.27 3.79 19.25
N GLU A 419 -0.03 3.59 19.50
CA GLU A 419 -0.71 2.28 19.43
C GLU A 419 -0.58 1.60 18.05
N ASN A 420 -0.54 2.40 16.99
CA ASN A 420 -0.58 1.92 15.61
C ASN A 420 0.77 2.05 14.91
N GLN A 421 1.78 2.62 15.57
CA GLN A 421 3.08 2.97 14.99
C GLN A 421 2.87 3.70 13.65
N VAL A 422 2.23 4.87 13.71
CA VAL A 422 1.97 5.80 12.59
C VAL A 422 2.28 7.23 13.05
N TYR A 423 2.55 8.13 12.12
CA TYR A 423 2.53 9.56 12.44
C TYR A 423 1.10 10.08 12.44
N VAL A 424 0.80 11.06 13.30
CA VAL A 424 -0.53 11.71 13.32
C VAL A 424 -0.35 13.23 13.34
N ALA A 425 -0.87 13.91 12.33
CA ALA A 425 -0.83 15.36 12.22
C ALA A 425 -2.23 15.95 12.43
N ILE A 426 -2.35 16.92 13.33
CA ILE A 426 -3.62 17.59 13.65
C ILE A 426 -3.53 19.09 13.31
N ALA A 427 -4.60 19.64 12.74
CA ALA A 427 -4.71 21.08 12.49
C ALA A 427 -6.14 21.57 12.69
N GLY A 428 -6.27 22.72 13.35
CA GLY A 428 -7.55 23.24 13.80
C GLY A 428 -7.74 24.73 13.53
N ASN A 429 -8.98 25.17 13.66
CA ASN A 429 -9.34 26.58 13.58
C ASN A 429 -9.01 27.31 14.90
N VAL A 430 -8.71 28.60 14.79
CA VAL A 430 -8.57 29.55 15.92
C VAL A 430 -9.40 30.80 15.64
N GLY A 431 -9.52 31.70 16.62
CA GLY A 431 -10.28 32.94 16.47
C GLY A 431 -11.79 32.74 16.57
N ASN A 432 -12.56 33.57 15.86
CA ASN A 432 -14.01 33.58 15.94
C ASN A 432 -14.64 34.03 14.62
N LEU A 433 -15.90 33.64 14.38
CA LEU A 433 -16.67 34.13 13.26
C LEU A 433 -17.99 34.78 13.73
N PRO A 434 -17.96 36.05 14.14
CA PRO A 434 -19.14 36.73 14.65
C PRO A 434 -20.27 36.74 13.61
N ALA A 435 -21.50 36.42 14.04
CA ALA A 435 -22.73 36.30 13.24
C ALA A 435 -22.93 34.97 12.48
N VAL A 436 -22.07 33.98 12.65
CA VAL A 436 -22.36 32.60 12.24
C VAL A 436 -22.61 31.76 13.49
N GLU A 437 -23.88 31.44 13.75
CA GLU A 437 -24.30 30.63 14.91
C GLU A 437 -23.53 29.29 14.95
N ASN A 438 -23.12 28.87 16.15
CA ASN A 438 -22.29 27.69 16.42
C ASN A 438 -20.83 27.77 15.92
N MET A 439 -20.33 28.96 15.56
CA MET A 439 -18.90 29.21 15.27
C MET A 439 -18.38 30.43 16.05
N ASP A 440 -18.92 30.66 17.25
CA ASP A 440 -18.70 31.87 18.05
C ASP A 440 -17.26 31.99 18.59
N ILE A 441 -16.65 30.87 18.96
CA ILE A 441 -15.25 30.78 19.41
C ILE A 441 -14.64 29.48 18.90
N GLN A 442 -13.33 29.49 18.69
CA GLN A 442 -12.55 28.31 18.32
C GLN A 442 -11.33 28.19 19.22
N TYR A 443 -10.95 26.95 19.50
CA TYR A 443 -9.72 26.59 20.18
C TYR A 443 -8.92 25.66 19.29
N GLY A 444 -7.66 26.02 19.04
CA GLY A 444 -6.76 25.27 18.17
C GLY A 444 -5.33 25.35 18.63
N GLN A 445 -4.63 24.23 18.44
CA GLN A 445 -3.19 24.08 18.56
C GLN A 445 -2.77 22.93 17.62
N ALA A 446 -2.17 23.26 16.49
CA ALA A 446 -1.66 22.27 15.53
C ALA A 446 -0.49 21.50 16.15
N ALA A 447 -0.38 20.21 15.83
CA ALA A 447 0.69 19.37 16.34
C ALA A 447 0.93 18.16 15.43
N VAL A 448 2.13 17.59 15.52
CA VAL A 448 2.51 16.36 14.85
C VAL A 448 3.04 15.38 15.89
N PHE A 449 2.38 14.23 16.00
CA PHE A 449 2.69 13.17 16.96
C PHE A 449 3.41 12.02 16.26
N THR A 450 4.33 11.41 17.01
CA THR A 450 5.13 10.27 16.56
C THR A 450 4.78 9.03 17.37
N PRO A 451 5.19 7.84 16.91
CA PRO A 451 5.37 6.71 17.82
C PRO A 451 6.38 7.07 18.92
N SER A 452 6.46 6.22 19.93
CA SER A 452 7.29 6.45 21.12
C SER A 452 8.36 5.36 21.23
N ASP A 453 9.48 5.57 20.55
CA ASP A 453 10.67 4.72 20.57
C ASP A 453 11.93 5.56 20.30
N PHE A 454 13.12 4.96 20.34
CA PHE A 454 14.40 5.68 20.26
C PHE A 454 14.61 6.50 18.99
N GLU A 455 14.01 6.07 17.88
CA GLU A 455 14.08 6.73 16.58
C GLU A 455 13.30 8.06 16.56
N PHE A 456 12.32 8.23 17.47
CA PHE A 456 11.39 9.34 17.46
C PHE A 456 11.70 10.42 18.51
N ALA A 457 10.90 11.50 18.46
CA ALA A 457 10.96 12.56 19.46
C ALA A 457 10.70 12.00 20.87
N ARG A 458 11.51 12.42 21.83
CA ARG A 458 11.50 11.93 23.22
C ARG A 458 10.12 11.93 23.86
N ASP A 459 9.31 12.94 23.59
CA ASP A 459 7.98 13.13 24.20
C ASP A 459 6.83 12.64 23.29
N GLY A 460 7.14 11.96 22.18
CA GLY A 460 6.16 11.54 21.18
C GLY A 460 5.53 12.70 20.40
N ILE A 461 6.16 13.87 20.41
CA ILE A 461 5.69 15.11 19.77
C ILE A 461 6.83 15.62 18.88
N ALA A 462 6.67 15.52 17.56
CA ALA A 462 7.65 16.04 16.61
C ALA A 462 7.60 17.56 16.49
N ALA A 463 6.40 18.14 16.54
CA ALA A 463 6.21 19.58 16.44
C ALA A 463 4.88 20.00 17.07
N GLU A 464 4.83 21.23 17.59
CA GLU A 464 3.65 21.80 18.22
C GLU A 464 3.58 23.31 18.00
N ALA A 465 2.37 23.80 17.75
CA ALA A 465 2.03 25.21 17.59
C ALA A 465 1.82 25.91 18.94
N ASP A 466 1.90 27.25 18.94
CA ASP A 466 1.29 28.03 20.01
C ASP A 466 -0.24 27.92 19.93
N SER A 467 -0.91 27.82 21.07
CA SER A 467 -2.37 27.70 21.09
C SER A 467 -3.05 29.01 20.73
N ASN A 468 -4.07 28.94 19.87
CA ASN A 468 -4.95 30.05 19.46
C ASN A 468 -4.31 31.17 18.64
N GLU A 469 -3.14 30.94 18.05
CA GLU A 469 -2.45 31.89 17.16
C GLU A 469 -2.51 31.44 15.70
N GLU A 470 -2.70 32.35 14.75
CA GLU A 470 -2.65 31.97 13.33
C GLU A 470 -1.23 31.58 12.93
N MET A 471 -1.02 30.33 12.48
CA MET A 471 0.31 29.88 12.14
C MET A 471 0.36 28.71 11.15
N LEU A 472 1.51 28.57 10.50
CA LEU A 472 1.87 27.43 9.67
C LEU A 472 2.97 26.63 10.39
N LEU A 473 2.61 25.45 10.89
CA LEU A 473 3.57 24.54 11.53
C LEU A 473 4.23 23.66 10.48
N ILE A 474 5.55 23.80 10.28
CA ILE A 474 6.33 22.96 9.38
C ILE A 474 7.05 21.88 10.19
N CYS A 475 6.98 20.63 9.75
CA CYS A 475 7.60 19.49 10.41
C CYS A 475 8.14 18.49 9.40
N ASP A 476 9.39 18.07 9.58
CA ASP A 476 10.00 16.97 8.81
C ASP A 476 9.82 15.66 9.58
N LEU A 477 9.34 14.65 8.88
CA LEU A 477 9.19 13.28 9.37
C LEU A 477 10.10 12.35 8.58
N ASP A 478 10.49 11.24 9.19
CA ASP A 478 11.22 10.18 8.51
C ASP A 478 10.36 8.93 8.45
N ILE A 479 9.92 8.55 7.25
CA ILE A 479 9.10 7.35 7.18
C ILE A 479 9.96 6.10 7.38
N ASP A 480 11.27 6.14 7.19
CA ASP A 480 12.11 4.97 7.44
C ASP A 480 12.19 4.64 8.94
N ASP A 481 12.27 5.65 9.82
CA ASP A 481 12.17 5.49 11.29
C ASP A 481 10.89 4.71 11.67
N LEU A 482 9.80 4.95 10.95
CA LEU A 482 8.53 4.24 11.16
C LEU A 482 8.64 2.74 10.87
N TYR A 483 9.35 2.37 9.81
CA TYR A 483 9.54 0.97 9.42
C TYR A 483 10.58 0.28 10.31
N GLU A 484 11.62 0.99 10.73
CA GLU A 484 12.59 0.49 11.72
C GLU A 484 11.87 0.13 13.03
N ALA A 485 11.08 1.05 13.59
CA ALA A 485 10.33 0.81 14.83
C ALA A 485 9.28 -0.31 14.71
N ARG A 486 8.68 -0.50 13.53
CA ARG A 486 7.71 -1.60 13.28
C ARG A 486 8.38 -2.97 13.21
N SER A 487 9.66 -3.03 12.84
CA SER A 487 10.41 -4.27 12.62
C SER A 487 11.27 -4.67 13.82
N ASP A 488 11.98 -3.71 14.43
CA ASP A 488 12.99 -3.95 15.47
C ASP A 488 12.93 -2.91 16.61
N GLY A 489 11.78 -2.24 16.77
CA GLY A 489 11.56 -1.31 17.89
C GLY A 489 11.64 -2.02 19.24
N SER A 490 11.83 -1.24 20.31
CA SER A 490 11.85 -1.75 21.68
C SER A 490 10.55 -2.48 22.07
N VAL A 491 9.45 -2.12 21.42
CA VAL A 491 8.16 -2.83 21.44
C VAL A 491 7.51 -2.83 20.05
N THR A 492 6.79 -3.90 19.73
CA THR A 492 6.16 -4.07 18.40
C THR A 492 4.64 -4.30 18.50
N PRO A 493 3.85 -3.32 19.00
CA PRO A 493 2.43 -3.50 19.28
C PRO A 493 1.60 -3.88 18.05
N ARG A 494 2.10 -3.65 16.84
CA ARG A 494 1.48 -4.13 15.59
C ARG A 494 1.66 -5.64 15.39
N LEU A 495 2.86 -6.17 15.65
CA LEU A 495 3.19 -7.60 15.51
C LEU A 495 2.65 -8.41 16.69
N ASP A 496 2.64 -7.84 17.89
CA ASP A 496 2.26 -8.52 19.14
C ASP A 496 0.73 -8.62 19.36
N ARG A 497 -0.08 -8.30 18.34
CA ARG A 497 -1.53 -8.37 18.42
C ARG A 497 -2.00 -9.81 18.58
N ARG A 498 -2.79 -10.04 19.63
CA ARG A 498 -3.39 -11.34 19.96
C ARG A 498 -4.65 -11.63 19.14
N ASN A 499 -4.47 -11.92 17.85
CA ASN A 499 -5.57 -12.26 16.93
C ASN A 499 -6.31 -13.56 17.31
N ASP A 500 -5.70 -14.38 18.16
CA ASP A 500 -6.33 -15.54 18.81
C ASP A 500 -7.36 -15.16 19.89
N LEU A 501 -7.24 -13.96 20.48
CA LEU A 501 -8.17 -13.45 21.51
C LEU A 501 -9.09 -12.35 20.98
N PHE A 502 -8.55 -11.44 20.16
CA PHE A 502 -9.23 -10.26 19.66
C PHE A 502 -9.17 -10.22 18.14
N HIS A 503 -10.30 -10.47 17.49
CA HIS A 503 -10.41 -10.40 16.04
C HIS A 503 -11.08 -9.08 15.62
N PHE A 504 -10.37 -8.28 14.83
CA PHE A 504 -10.90 -7.03 14.29
C PHE A 504 -11.70 -7.29 13.02
N VAL A 505 -12.98 -6.91 13.01
CA VAL A 505 -13.89 -7.08 11.87
C VAL A 505 -14.40 -5.72 11.41
N SER A 506 -14.02 -5.31 10.20
CA SER A 506 -14.65 -4.19 9.51
C SER A 506 -15.83 -4.67 8.66
N HIS A 507 -16.83 -3.79 8.52
CA HIS A 507 -18.03 -4.02 7.71
C HIS A 507 -18.20 -2.97 6.61
N LEU A 508 -17.12 -2.24 6.30
CA LEU A 508 -17.12 -1.23 5.25
C LEU A 508 -17.44 -1.88 3.89
N PRO A 509 -18.11 -1.16 2.98
CA PRO A 509 -18.52 -1.71 1.69
C PRO A 509 -17.37 -2.31 0.87
N GLU A 510 -16.17 -1.74 0.93
CA GLU A 510 -14.99 -2.24 0.22
C GLU A 510 -14.51 -3.60 0.74
N ASP A 511 -14.57 -3.82 2.06
CA ASP A 511 -14.17 -5.08 2.66
C ASP A 511 -15.17 -6.20 2.35
N ARG A 512 -16.46 -5.88 2.23
CA ARG A 512 -17.47 -6.85 1.79
C ARG A 512 -17.20 -7.33 0.37
N LYS A 513 -16.85 -6.41 -0.54
CA LYS A 513 -16.42 -6.76 -1.91
C LYS A 513 -15.17 -7.64 -1.91
N ARG A 514 -14.25 -7.47 -0.97
CA ARG A 514 -13.07 -8.33 -0.80
C ARG A 514 -13.45 -9.73 -0.29
N ARG A 515 -14.37 -9.84 0.67
CA ARG A 515 -14.84 -11.12 1.25
C ARG A 515 -15.77 -11.93 0.35
N GLU A 516 -16.44 -11.30 -0.60
CA GLU A 516 -17.29 -11.97 -1.59
C GLU A 516 -16.50 -12.70 -2.69
N LEU A 517 -15.16 -12.60 -2.68
CA LEU A 517 -14.30 -13.47 -3.47
C LEU A 517 -14.22 -14.83 -2.78
N PRO A 518 -14.60 -15.94 -3.45
CA PRO A 518 -14.68 -17.24 -2.80
C PRO A 518 -13.34 -17.70 -2.23
N ASP A 519 -13.36 -18.10 -0.95
CA ASP A 519 -12.35 -18.93 -0.28
C ASP A 519 -12.31 -20.31 -0.95
N SER A 520 -11.65 -20.39 -2.09
CA SER A 520 -11.35 -21.66 -2.75
C SER A 520 -9.90 -21.68 -3.20
N GLY A 521 -9.01 -21.63 -2.21
CA GLY A 521 -7.61 -21.98 -2.42
C GLY A 521 -7.50 -23.37 -3.06
N PRO A 522 -6.53 -23.61 -3.96
CA PRO A 522 -6.40 -24.85 -4.73
C PRO A 522 -5.93 -26.04 -3.87
N LEU A 523 -5.69 -25.85 -2.58
CA LEU A 523 -5.10 -26.85 -1.70
C LEU A 523 -5.79 -26.79 -0.33
N GLY A 524 -6.98 -27.38 -0.22
CA GLY A 524 -7.66 -27.56 1.07
C GLY A 524 -6.69 -28.01 2.18
N ASP A 525 -6.97 -27.58 3.41
CA ASP A 525 -6.19 -27.77 4.64
C ASP A 525 -4.99 -28.72 4.51
N GLN A 526 -3.79 -28.17 4.33
CA GLN A 526 -2.57 -28.92 4.57
C GLN A 526 -2.29 -28.90 6.09
N PRO A 527 -1.92 -30.04 6.68
CA PRO A 527 -1.82 -30.19 8.12
C PRO A 527 -0.83 -29.16 8.69
N GLN A 528 -1.21 -28.57 9.83
CA GLN A 528 -0.33 -27.74 10.63
C GLN A 528 1.02 -28.44 10.75
N LEU A 529 2.11 -27.70 10.52
CA LEU A 529 3.45 -28.09 10.96
C LEU A 529 3.31 -28.52 12.43
N ALA A 530 3.32 -29.84 12.68
CA ALA A 530 3.58 -30.33 14.01
C ALA A 530 4.94 -29.75 14.37
N ALA A 531 4.96 -28.92 15.41
CA ALA A 531 6.20 -28.39 15.97
C ALA A 531 7.16 -29.58 16.09
N ALA A 532 8.31 -29.49 15.41
CA ALA A 532 9.35 -30.47 15.58
C ALA A 532 9.65 -30.54 17.08
N GLU A 533 9.35 -31.68 17.69
CA GLU A 533 9.80 -31.98 19.04
C GLU A 533 11.32 -31.89 19.00
N LEU A 534 11.85 -30.83 19.63
CA LEU A 534 13.26 -30.77 19.99
C LEU A 534 13.54 -32.02 20.83
N PRO A 535 14.55 -32.84 20.49
CA PRO A 535 14.89 -33.99 21.32
C PRO A 535 15.24 -33.47 22.72
N ALA A 536 14.56 -34.01 23.72
CA ALA A 536 14.88 -33.77 25.11
C ALA A 536 16.36 -34.09 25.34
N GLU A 537 17.11 -33.12 25.87
CA GLU A 537 18.42 -33.36 26.43
C GLU A 537 18.23 -34.30 27.64
N ASP A 538 18.62 -35.56 27.48
CA ASP A 538 18.79 -36.49 28.59
C ASP A 538 20.16 -36.22 29.26
N SER A 539 20.08 -35.81 30.52
CA SER A 539 21.08 -35.87 31.61
C SER A 539 22.42 -35.14 31.48
#